data_AF-A0A939GKC4-F1
#
_entry.id   AF-A0A939GKC4-F1
#
_cell.length_a   1.000
_cell.length_b   1.000
_cell.length_c   1.000
_cell.angle_alpha   90.00
_cell.angle_beta   90.00
_cell.angle_gamma   90.00
#
_symmetry.space_group_name_H-M   'P 1'
#
loop_
_entity.id
_entity.type
_entity.pdbx_description
1 polymer ?
#
loop_
_entity_poly.entity_id
_entity_poly.type
_entity_poly.pdbx_seq_one_letter_code
_entity_poly.pdbx_strand_id
1 'polypeptide(L)' 'MREYAQARDFYQLALSIFIEFGDRFSQARTYHNLGIVAQEMREYAQARDFYQLALAIKIEFGDF' A
#
# COMPACT_ATOMS: atom_id res chain seq x y z
N MET A 1 8.99 12.51 -10.79
CA MET A 1 9.56 12.11 -9.47
C MET A 1 8.89 12.82 -8.29
N ARG A 2 8.72 14.15 -8.31
CA ARG A 2 8.09 14.90 -7.19
C ARG A 2 6.64 14.47 -6.89
N GLU A 3 5.87 14.16 -7.93
CA GLU A 3 4.47 13.70 -7.80
C GLU A 3 4.37 12.33 -7.11
N TYR A 4 5.28 11.39 -7.42
CA TYR A 4 5.32 10.07 -6.77
C TYR A 4 5.70 10.16 -5.29
N ALA A 5 6.63 11.04 -4.92
CA ALA A 5 6.96 11.28 -3.52
C ALA A 5 5.73 11.82 -2.75
N GLN A 6 5.02 12.79 -3.34
CA GLN A 6 3.80 13.32 -2.73
C GLN A 6 2.68 12.28 -2.65
N ALA A 7 2.51 11.45 -3.69
CA ALA A 7 1.55 10.34 -3.68
C ALA A 7 1.88 9.33 -2.57
N ARG A 8 3.17 9.01 -2.36
CA ARG A 8 3.64 8.14 -1.28
C ARG A 8 3.22 8.69 0.09
N ASP A 9 3.44 9.98 0.33
CA ASP A 9 3.09 10.63 1.60
C ASP A 9 1.58 10.57 1.87
N PHE A 10 0.76 10.87 0.85
CA PHE A 10 -0.70 10.78 0.97
C PHE A 10 -1.19 9.35 1.24
N TYR A 11 -0.63 8.35 0.54
CA TYR A 11 -0.99 6.95 0.80
C TYR A 11 -0.52 6.47 2.18
N GLN A 12 0.63 6.93 2.68
CA GLN A 12 1.08 6.61 4.04
C GLN A 12 0.16 7.21 5.11
N LEU A 13 -0.32 8.44 4.91
CA LEU A 13 -1.31 9.06 5.80
C LEU A 13 -2.66 8.34 5.76
N ALA A 14 -3.14 7.97 4.56
CA ALA A 14 -4.36 7.19 4.43
C ALA A 14 -4.21 5.82 5.12
N LEU A 15 -3.06 5.16 4.93
CA LEU A 15 -2.76 3.88 5.57
C LEU A 15 -2.79 3.98 7.09
N SER A 16 -2.20 5.01 7.70
CA SER A 16 -2.23 5.18 9.16
C SER A 16 -3.65 5.31 9.69
N ILE A 17 -4.52 6.05 8.98
CA ILE A 17 -5.94 6.17 9.33
C ILE A 17 -6.62 4.80 9.24
N PHE A 18 -6.46 4.07 8.14
CA PHE A 18 -7.10 2.75 8.00
C PHE A 18 -6.59 1.71 9.01
N ILE A 19 -5.34 1.82 9.45
CA ILE A 19 -4.80 1.02 10.56
C ILE A 19 -5.49 1.39 11.87
N GLU A 20 -5.60 2.68 12.19
CA GLU A 20 -6.26 3.18 13.41
C GLU A 20 -7.72 2.72 13.51
N PHE A 21 -8.46 2.75 12.42
CA PHE A 21 -9.86 2.33 12.36
C PHE A 21 -10.07 0.82 12.11
N GLY A 22 -8.99 0.05 11.90
CA GLY A 22 -9.08 -1.38 11.60
C GLY A 22 -9.72 -1.72 10.25
N ASP A 23 -9.78 -0.77 9.30
CA ASP A 23 -10.30 -1.00 7.94
C ASP A 23 -9.26 -1.76 7.10
N ARG A 24 -9.29 -3.09 7.21
CA ARG A 24 -8.34 -3.98 6.53
C ARG A 24 -8.49 -3.96 5.01
N PHE A 25 -9.71 -3.80 4.47
CA PHE A 25 -9.92 -3.74 3.03
C PHE A 25 -9.23 -2.51 2.43
N SER A 26 -9.40 -1.35 3.06
CA SER A 26 -8.72 -0.12 2.63
C SER A 26 -7.21 -0.17 2.88
N GLN A 27 -6.73 -0.86 3.92
CA GLN A 27 -5.30 -1.13 4.11
C GLN A 27 -4.71 -1.91 2.92
N ALA A 28 -5.34 -3.01 2.49
CA ALA A 28 -4.86 -3.83 1.38
C ALA A 28 -4.75 -3.03 0.07
N ARG A 29 -5.77 -2.23 -0.24
CA ARG A 29 -5.76 -1.34 -1.42
C ARG A 29 -4.66 -0.30 -1.34
N THR A 30 -4.48 0.30 -0.15
CA THR A 30 -3.44 1.33 0.06
C THR A 30 -2.04 0.75 -0.06
N TYR A 31 -1.78 -0.44 0.49
CA TYR A 31 -0.52 -1.15 0.30
C TYR A 31 -0.24 -1.44 -1.18
N HIS A 32 -1.25 -1.88 -1.94
CA HIS A 32 -1.08 -2.10 -3.37
C HIS A 32 -0.68 -0.81 -4.12
N ASN A 33 -1.31 0.32 -3.80
CA ASN A 33 -0.97 1.62 -4.40
C ASN A 33 0.44 2.10 -4.00
N LEU A 34 0.86 1.88 -2.77
CA LEU A 34 2.24 2.13 -2.33
C LEU A 34 3.24 1.26 -3.10
N GLY A 35 2.88 0.01 -3.40
CA GLY A 35 3.66 -0.88 -4.27
C GLY A 35 3.84 -0.31 -5.67
N ILE A 36 2.77 0.22 -6.28
CA ILE A 36 2.83 0.90 -7.59
C ILE A 36 3.76 2.11 -7.52
N VAL A 37 3.59 2.98 -6.53
CA VAL A 37 4.42 4.19 -6.39
C VAL A 37 5.90 3.84 -6.23
N ALA A 38 6.23 2.85 -5.39
CA ALA A 38 7.60 2.37 -5.22
C ALA A 38 8.17 1.79 -6.53
N GLN A 39 7.36 1.06 -7.30
CA GLN A 39 7.77 0.53 -8.62
C GLN A 39 8.10 1.65 -9.60
N GLU A 40 7.26 2.68 -9.69
CA GLU A 40 7.48 3.86 -10.55
C GLU A 40 8.72 4.66 -10.13
N MET A 41 9.05 4.64 -8.84
CA MET A 41 10.27 5.20 -8.28
C MET A 41 11.50 4.28 -8.42
N ARG A 42 11.35 3.09 -9.01
CA ARG A 42 12.37 2.04 -9.14
C ARG A 42 12.86 1.46 -7.80
N GLU A 43 12.07 1.61 -6.75
CA GLU A 43 12.29 1.07 -5.40
C GLU A 43 11.72 -0.36 -5.30
N TYR A 44 12.21 -1.27 -6.16
CA TYR A 44 11.58 -2.58 -6.38
C TYR A 44 11.48 -3.48 -5.14
N ALA A 45 12.46 -3.41 -4.23
CA ALA A 45 12.41 -4.17 -2.98
C ALA A 45 11.23 -3.71 -2.11
N GLN A 46 11.06 -2.39 -1.95
CA GLN A 46 9.96 -1.83 -1.19
C GLN A 46 8.60 -2.08 -1.87
N ALA A 47 8.56 -2.03 -3.21
CA ALA A 47 7.35 -2.37 -3.96
C ALA A 47 6.88 -3.81 -3.68
N ARG A 48 7.83 -4.76 -3.69
CA ARG A 48 7.54 -6.17 -3.37
C ARG A 48 6.97 -6.32 -1.96
N ASP A 49 7.56 -5.66 -0.97
CA ASP A 49 7.11 -5.76 0.42
C ASP A 49 5.68 -5.21 0.57
N PHE A 50 5.37 -4.09 -0.08
CA PHE A 50 4.01 -3.54 -0.11
C PHE A 50 3.00 -4.47 -0.80
N TYR A 51 3.36 -5.08 -1.93
CA TYR A 51 2.49 -6.05 -2.58
C TYR A 51 2.26 -7.31 -1.72
N GLN A 52 3.28 -7.77 -0.98
CA GLN A 52 3.15 -8.90 -0.07
C GLN A 52 2.20 -8.59 1.09
N LEU A 53 2.28 -7.38 1.66
CA LEU A 53 1.35 -6.94 2.71
C LEU A 53 -0.09 -6.83 2.18
N ALA A 54 -0.27 -6.27 0.98
CA ALA A 54 -1.59 -6.22 0.34
C ALA A 54 -2.17 -7.62 0.11
N LEU A 55 -1.36 -8.56 -0.39
CA LEU A 55 -1.77 -9.93 -0.65
C LEU A 55 -2.10 -10.68 0.65
N ALA A 56 -1.28 -10.54 1.68
CA ALA A 56 -1.50 -11.18 2.98
C ALA A 56 -2.87 -10.78 3.55
N ILE A 57 -3.22 -9.49 3.47
CA ILE A 57 -4.54 -9.03 3.91
C ILE A 57 -5.64 -9.60 3.03
N LYS A 58 -5.53 -9.57 1.69
CA LYS A 58 -6.56 -10.16 0.81
C LYS A 58 -6.82 -11.64 1.12
N ILE A 59 -5.77 -12.41 1.41
CA ILE A 59 -5.88 -13.82 1.81
C ILE A 59 -6.64 -13.98 3.13
N GLU A 60 -6.40 -13.12 4.13
CA GLU A 60 -7.18 -13.15 5.39
C GLU A 60 -8.70 -13.00 5.14
N PHE A 61 -9.09 -12.23 4.12
CA PHE A 61 -10.50 -12.00 3.78
C PHE A 61 -11.08 -13.00 2.77
N GLY A 62 -10.27 -13.92 2.23
CA GLY A 62 -10.70 -14.88 1.20
C GLY A 62 -11.13 -14.19 -0.11
N ASP A 63 -10.66 -12.97 -0.35
CA ASP A 63 -11.07 -12.12 -1.47
C ASP A 63 -10.03 -12.26 -2.61
N PHE A 64 -10.39 -13.03 -3.64
CA PHE A 64 -9.56 -13.37 -4.79
C PHE A 64 -10.06 -12.67 -6.06
#